data_AF-A0A6S6R8Q9-F1
#
_entry.id   AF-A0A6S6R8Q9-F1
#
_cell.length_a   1.000
_cell.length_b   1.000
_cell.length_c   1.000
_cell.angle_alpha   90.00
_cell.angle_beta   90.00
_cell.angle_gamma   90.00
#
_symmetry.space_group_name_H-M   'P 1'
#
loop_
_entity.id
_entity.type
_entity.pdbx_description
1 polymer ?
#
loop_
_entity_poly.entity_id
_entity_poly.type
_entity_poly.pdbx_seq_one_letter_code
_entity_poly.pdbx_strand_id
1 'polypeptide(L)'
;MAKKREPVRMTEGKKNIIAALLQEYDIQSAEDIQDALKDLLGGTIKEMLEVEMDDHLGYVPYERSENQNSRNGYKQKQIRSKYGEATINVPQDRESSFEPKVVKKRQKDISAIDDKIISMYAKGMTTRQISETIEDIYGFEVSEGMVSDITDKLLPEIEQWQNRPLSSIYPIVFIDAVHFSVRDNSIIKKLAAYIILGINEEGRKEVLSIQVGANESSKYWLSILNELKNRGVQDILILCADGLTGIKESIAVAFPNTEYQRCIVHQVRNTLKYVADKDKKEFATDLKKIYHAASEEAGLTRLDEVCTKWDDRYPNAMKSWHKNWDVISPIFKFSAEVRKVIYTTNAIESLNSTYRKLNRQRSVFPSDTSLLKALYLATFEATKKWTMSLRNWGKVYGELSIMYEGRLPI
;
A
#
# COMPACT_ATOMS: atom_id res chain seq x y z
N MET A 1 -6.38 -24.88 -6.45
CA MET A 1 -5.96 -26.27 -6.15
C MET A 1 -4.81 -26.21 -5.15
N ALA A 2 -5.02 -26.68 -3.92
CA ALA A 2 -3.94 -26.77 -2.94
C ALA A 2 -2.93 -27.82 -3.43
N LYS A 3 -1.68 -27.43 -3.67
CA LYS A 3 -0.59 -28.39 -3.88
C LYS A 3 -0.54 -29.28 -2.63
N LYS A 4 -0.92 -30.56 -2.77
CA LYS A 4 -0.57 -31.60 -1.79
C LYS A 4 0.95 -31.50 -1.62
N ARG A 5 1.41 -31.09 -0.43
CA ARG A 5 2.83 -31.18 -0.09
C ARG A 5 3.18 -32.66 -0.17
N GLU A 6 4.08 -33.04 -1.08
CA GLU A 6 4.66 -34.38 -1.07
C GLU A 6 5.27 -34.63 0.32
N PRO A 7 5.12 -35.84 0.90
CA PRO A 7 5.75 -36.17 2.16
C PRO A 7 7.26 -35.96 2.01
N VAL A 8 7.85 -35.21 2.95
CA VAL A 8 9.29 -34.91 2.95
C VAL A 8 10.04 -36.23 2.92
N ARG A 9 10.68 -36.56 1.79
CA ARG A 9 11.53 -37.76 1.70
C ARG A 9 12.74 -37.57 2.61
N MET A 10 12.75 -38.31 3.70
CA MET A 10 13.77 -38.24 4.73
C MET A 10 14.99 -39.05 4.28
N THR A 11 16.07 -38.35 3.91
CA THR A 11 17.35 -38.97 3.56
C THR A 11 17.96 -39.65 4.78
N GLU A 12 18.82 -40.65 4.60
CA GLU A 12 19.48 -41.33 5.74
C GLU A 12 20.27 -40.36 6.62
N GLY A 13 20.99 -39.41 6.02
CA GLY A 13 21.68 -38.37 6.78
C GLY A 13 20.75 -37.55 7.67
N LYS A 14 19.54 -37.21 7.21
CA LYS A 14 18.53 -36.51 8.04
C LYS A 14 17.98 -37.40 9.15
N LYS A 15 17.79 -38.70 8.90
CA LYS A 15 17.36 -39.65 9.92
C LYS A 15 18.40 -39.79 11.03
N ASN A 16 19.68 -39.84 10.68
CA ASN A 16 20.77 -39.95 11.65
C ASN A 16 20.87 -38.70 12.53
N ILE A 17 20.70 -37.50 11.95
CA ILE A 17 20.67 -36.24 12.72
C ILE A 17 19.48 -36.22 13.68
N ILE A 18 18.29 -36.64 13.23
CA ILE A 18 17.10 -36.70 14.09
C ILE A 18 17.30 -37.71 15.23
N ALA A 19 17.87 -38.89 14.94
CA ALA A 19 18.14 -39.89 15.96
C ALA A 19 19.15 -39.39 17.01
N ALA A 20 20.23 -38.73 16.58
CA ALA A 20 21.19 -38.10 17.48
C ALA A 20 20.54 -37.01 18.33
N LEU A 21 19.65 -36.18 17.74
CA LEU A 21 18.91 -35.16 18.47
C LEU A 21 17.98 -35.72 19.54
N LEU A 22 17.22 -36.76 19.20
CA LEU A 22 16.31 -37.44 20.14
C LEU A 22 17.08 -38.07 21.30
N GLN A 23 18.28 -38.58 21.04
CA GLN A 23 19.13 -39.22 22.05
C GLN A 23 19.84 -38.20 22.96
N GLU A 24 20.35 -37.09 22.41
CA GLU A 24 21.13 -36.10 23.14
C GLU A 24 20.24 -35.21 24.04
N TYR A 25 19.04 -34.87 23.57
CA TYR A 25 18.12 -33.93 24.26
C TYR A 25 17.01 -34.61 25.07
N ASP A 26 17.02 -35.95 25.21
CA ASP A 26 15.98 -36.76 25.90
C ASP A 26 14.54 -36.27 25.62
N ILE A 27 14.19 -36.19 24.34
CA ILE A 27 12.93 -35.60 23.89
C ILE A 27 11.77 -36.56 24.16
N GLN A 28 10.91 -36.21 25.12
CA GLN A 28 9.75 -37.03 25.54
C GLN A 28 8.42 -36.47 25.03
N SER A 29 8.38 -35.17 24.71
CA SER A 29 7.19 -34.42 24.33
C SER A 29 7.45 -33.44 23.17
N ALA A 30 6.37 -32.87 22.63
CA ALA A 30 6.47 -31.83 21.61
C ALA A 30 7.05 -30.51 22.14
N GLU A 31 6.99 -30.27 23.45
CA GLU A 31 7.57 -29.10 24.11
C GLU A 31 9.09 -29.24 24.19
N ASP A 32 9.59 -30.43 24.56
CA ASP A 32 11.02 -30.75 24.59
C ASP A 32 11.67 -30.58 23.21
N ILE A 33 10.93 -30.83 22.12
CA ILE A 33 11.41 -30.55 20.76
C ILE A 33 11.67 -29.05 20.57
N GLN A 34 10.80 -28.17 21.08
CA GLN A 34 10.97 -26.73 20.91
C GLN A 34 12.16 -26.21 21.71
N ASP A 35 12.34 -26.70 22.94
CA ASP A 35 13.50 -26.35 23.77
C ASP A 35 14.80 -26.87 23.17
N ALA A 36 14.81 -28.11 22.66
CA ALA A 36 15.96 -28.67 21.95
C ALA A 36 16.32 -27.85 20.70
N LEU A 37 15.33 -27.42 19.91
CA LEU A 37 15.57 -26.58 18.74
C LEU A 37 16.10 -25.19 19.11
N LYS A 38 15.62 -24.64 20.22
CA LYS A 38 16.07 -23.34 20.75
C LYS A 38 17.52 -23.39 21.22
N ASP A 39 17.89 -24.43 21.97
CA ASP A 39 19.26 -24.65 22.43
C ASP A 39 20.19 -24.97 21.24
N LEU A 40 19.78 -25.87 20.35
CA LEU A 40 20.56 -26.23 19.16
C LEU A 40 20.83 -25.02 18.25
N LEU A 41 19.84 -24.12 18.11
CA LEU A 41 20.05 -22.87 17.37
C LEU A 41 21.12 -22.00 18.05
N GLY A 42 21.04 -21.83 19.37
CA GLY A 42 22.03 -21.09 20.15
C GLY A 42 23.44 -21.68 20.04
N GLY A 43 23.55 -23.01 20.19
CA GLY A 43 24.80 -23.76 20.03
C GLY A 43 25.37 -23.67 18.62
N THR A 44 24.55 -23.83 17.59
CA THR A 44 24.99 -23.71 16.18
C THR A 44 25.51 -22.31 15.89
N ILE A 45 24.83 -21.26 16.35
CA ILE A 45 25.29 -19.87 16.18
C ILE A 45 26.62 -19.65 16.91
N LYS A 46 26.76 -20.19 18.13
CA LYS A 46 28.01 -20.10 18.89
C LYS A 46 29.16 -20.74 18.11
N GLU A 47 29.00 -21.97 17.62
CA GLU A 47 30.03 -22.66 16.85
C GLU A 47 30.40 -21.90 15.56
N MET A 48 29.42 -21.34 14.84
CA MET A 48 29.72 -20.49 13.69
C MET A 48 30.53 -19.25 14.06
N LEU A 49 30.24 -18.63 15.21
CA LEU A 49 31.00 -17.47 15.70
C LEU A 49 32.42 -17.85 16.14
N GLU A 50 32.64 -19.06 16.65
CA GLU A 50 33.97 -19.58 16.96
C GLU A 50 34.81 -19.74 15.69
N VAL A 51 34.24 -20.34 14.65
CA VAL A 51 34.88 -20.49 13.33
C VAL A 51 35.20 -19.12 12.73
N GLU A 52 34.27 -18.15 12.80
CA GLU A 52 34.56 -16.79 12.34
C GLU A 52 35.70 -16.13 13.14
N MET A 53 35.83 -16.43 14.43
CA MET A 53 36.91 -15.90 15.26
C MET A 53 38.25 -16.58 14.94
N ASP A 54 38.26 -17.88 14.67
CA ASP A 54 39.44 -18.61 14.19
C ASP A 54 39.93 -18.01 12.87
N ASP A 55 39.02 -17.78 11.92
CA ASP A 55 39.33 -17.15 10.63
C ASP A 55 39.84 -15.70 10.80
N HIS A 56 39.24 -14.93 11.71
CA HIS A 56 39.63 -13.54 11.98
C HIS A 56 41.03 -13.43 12.58
N LEU A 57 41.36 -14.30 13.53
CA LEU A 57 42.66 -14.31 14.20
C LEU A 57 43.72 -15.11 13.43
N GLY A 58 43.30 -16.03 12.55
CA GLY A 58 44.16 -16.92 11.78
C GLY A 58 44.75 -18.08 12.57
N TYR A 59 44.18 -18.42 13.73
CA TYR A 59 44.64 -19.53 14.58
C TYR A 59 43.53 -20.03 15.52
N VAL A 60 43.61 -21.29 15.94
CA VAL A 60 42.59 -21.93 16.81
C VAL A 60 42.87 -21.70 18.31
N PRO A 61 41.91 -21.92 19.22
CA PRO A 61 42.13 -21.70 20.65
C PRO A 61 43.37 -22.44 21.18
N TYR A 62 44.21 -21.72 21.93
CA TYR A 62 45.47 -22.20 22.53
C TYR A 62 46.59 -22.57 21.55
N GLU A 63 46.41 -22.35 20.25
CA GLU A 63 47.48 -22.46 19.28
C GLU A 63 48.48 -21.30 19.42
N ARG A 64 49.77 -21.59 19.30
CA ARG A 64 50.81 -20.54 19.30
C ARG A 64 50.77 -19.80 17.97
N SER A 65 50.65 -18.48 18.04
CA SER A 65 50.60 -17.60 16.87
C SER A 65 51.52 -16.41 17.07
N GLU A 66 52.02 -15.84 15.96
CA GLU A 66 52.72 -14.55 15.96
C GLU A 66 51.76 -13.35 15.88
N ASN A 67 50.44 -13.60 15.84
CA ASN A 67 49.43 -12.54 15.85
C ASN A 67 49.50 -11.74 17.17
N GLN A 68 49.54 -10.42 17.08
CA GLN A 68 49.56 -9.51 18.24
C GLN A 68 48.21 -9.46 18.96
N ASN A 69 47.12 -9.74 18.24
CA ASN A 69 45.79 -9.80 18.81
C ASN A 69 45.52 -11.20 19.38
N SER A 70 44.72 -11.25 20.46
CA SER A 70 44.44 -12.48 21.19
C SER A 70 42.98 -12.61 21.56
N ARG A 71 42.47 -13.85 21.66
CA ARG A 71 41.15 -14.12 22.26
C ARG A 71 41.08 -13.54 23.69
N ASN A 72 39.93 -12.97 24.06
CA ASN A 72 39.69 -12.29 25.34
C ASN A 72 38.33 -12.69 25.95
N GLY A 73 38.04 -13.98 25.96
CA GLY A 73 36.82 -14.54 26.55
C GLY A 73 35.57 -14.31 25.70
N TYR A 74 34.42 -14.28 26.38
CA TYR A 74 33.10 -14.24 25.76
C TYR A 74 32.22 -13.15 26.34
N LYS A 75 31.36 -12.58 25.50
CA LYS A 75 30.29 -11.69 25.91
C LYS A 75 28.94 -12.36 25.74
N GLN A 76 28.15 -12.39 26.80
CA GLN A 76 26.76 -12.84 26.71
C GLN A 76 25.94 -11.87 25.87
N LYS A 77 25.13 -12.44 24.97
CA LYS A 77 24.23 -11.71 24.10
C LYS A 77 22.92 -12.48 24.03
N GLN A 78 21.83 -11.84 24.44
CA GLN A 78 20.49 -12.37 24.27
C GLN A 78 20.03 -12.09 22.83
N ILE A 79 19.63 -13.15 22.13
CA ILE A 79 19.13 -13.12 20.76
C ILE A 79 17.67 -13.60 20.72
N ARG A 80 16.89 -13.04 19.80
CA ARG A 80 15.48 -13.37 19.57
C ARG A 80 15.34 -14.12 18.25
N SER A 81 14.79 -15.32 18.32
CA SER A 81 14.62 -16.21 17.18
C SER A 81 13.15 -16.61 17.00
N LYS A 82 12.85 -17.40 15.95
CA LYS A 82 11.51 -17.97 15.75
C LYS A 82 11.09 -18.95 16.85
N TYR A 83 12.04 -19.44 17.65
CA TYR A 83 11.84 -20.37 18.75
C TYR A 83 11.91 -19.68 20.13
N GLY A 84 11.88 -18.34 20.16
CA GLY A 84 11.97 -17.55 21.39
C GLY A 84 13.36 -16.96 21.66
N GLU A 85 13.58 -16.50 22.90
CA GLU A 85 14.83 -15.85 23.33
C GLU A 85 15.89 -16.86 23.74
N ALA A 86 17.06 -16.81 23.11
CA ALA A 86 18.22 -17.64 23.47
C ALA A 86 19.39 -16.76 23.90
N THR A 87 20.19 -17.23 24.86
CA THR A 87 21.42 -16.56 25.28
C THR A 87 22.60 -17.23 24.60
N ILE A 88 23.37 -16.47 23.83
CA ILE A 88 24.60 -16.95 23.18
C ILE A 88 25.82 -16.29 23.79
N ASN A 89 26.94 -17.01 23.79
CA ASN A 89 28.26 -16.50 24.17
C ASN A 89 29.01 -16.11 22.90
N VAL A 90 29.23 -14.80 22.71
CA VAL A 90 29.93 -14.28 21.53
C VAL A 90 31.43 -14.15 21.87
N PRO A 91 32.35 -14.77 21.11
CA PRO A 91 33.77 -14.66 21.35
C PRO A 91 34.25 -13.22 21.16
N GLN A 92 35.26 -12.83 21.93
CA GLN A 92 35.86 -11.49 21.86
C GLN A 92 37.35 -11.58 21.60
N ASP A 93 37.88 -10.62 20.84
CA ASP A 93 39.31 -10.37 20.70
C ASP A 93 39.75 -9.22 21.61
N ARG A 94 41.05 -9.16 21.93
CA ARG A 94 41.62 -8.18 22.86
C ARG A 94 41.60 -6.76 22.29
N GLU A 95 41.78 -6.64 20.98
CA GLU A 95 41.76 -5.36 20.26
C GLU A 95 40.34 -4.89 19.89
N SER A 96 39.30 -5.69 20.16
CA SER A 96 37.89 -5.40 19.79
C SER A 96 37.65 -5.18 18.28
N SER A 97 38.56 -5.69 17.45
CA SER A 97 38.56 -5.61 15.99
C SER A 97 37.63 -6.63 15.32
N PHE A 98 37.24 -7.69 16.02
CA PHE A 98 36.40 -8.76 15.44
C PHE A 98 35.01 -8.24 15.06
N GLU A 99 34.59 -8.43 13.81
CA GLU A 99 33.24 -8.09 13.32
C GLU A 99 32.48 -9.33 12.85
N PRO A 100 31.67 -9.96 13.73
CA PRO A 100 30.96 -11.18 13.38
C PRO A 100 29.94 -10.98 12.26
N LYS A 101 29.87 -11.93 11.33
CA LYS A 101 29.00 -11.89 10.15
C LYS A 101 27.70 -12.64 10.40
N VAL A 102 27.72 -13.78 11.09
CA VAL A 102 26.52 -14.58 11.43
C VAL A 102 25.52 -13.77 12.26
N VAL A 103 25.98 -13.16 13.36
CA VAL A 103 25.17 -12.24 14.17
C VAL A 103 25.95 -10.97 14.43
N LYS A 104 25.62 -9.91 13.69
CA LYS A 104 26.36 -8.64 13.73
C LYS A 104 26.40 -8.04 15.14
N LYS A 105 27.42 -7.20 15.40
CA LYS A 105 27.49 -6.39 16.64
C LYS A 105 26.16 -5.67 16.86
N ARG A 106 25.63 -5.74 18.09
CA ARG A 106 24.35 -5.14 18.53
C ARG A 106 23.06 -5.70 17.88
N GLN A 107 23.14 -6.55 16.85
CA GLN A 107 21.97 -7.21 16.27
C GLN A 107 21.40 -8.24 17.25
N LYS A 108 20.25 -7.97 17.86
CA LYS A 108 19.59 -8.90 18.80
C LYS A 108 18.49 -9.74 18.14
N ASP A 109 17.95 -9.31 17.01
CA ASP A 109 16.88 -10.03 16.30
C ASP A 109 17.44 -10.83 15.12
N ILE A 110 17.18 -12.13 15.10
CA ILE A 110 17.52 -13.07 14.02
C ILE A 110 16.27 -13.80 13.48
N SER A 111 15.08 -13.43 13.94
CA SER A 111 13.84 -14.16 13.69
C SER A 111 13.22 -13.91 12.31
N ALA A 112 13.77 -12.95 11.54
CA ALA A 112 13.18 -12.42 10.32
C ALA A 112 11.71 -12.00 10.53
N ILE A 113 11.40 -11.48 11.72
CA ILE A 113 10.07 -11.04 12.13
C ILE A 113 9.68 -9.70 11.52
N ASP A 114 10.65 -8.90 11.07
CA ASP A 114 10.43 -7.60 10.42
C ASP A 114 9.36 -7.69 9.33
N ASP A 115 9.49 -8.64 8.40
CA ASP A 115 8.50 -8.84 7.31
C ASP A 115 7.10 -9.20 7.84
N LYS A 116 7.03 -9.95 8.95
CA LYS A 116 5.77 -10.33 9.59
C LYS A 116 5.14 -9.13 10.28
N ILE A 117 5.93 -8.33 10.98
CA ILE A 117 5.51 -7.07 11.61
C ILE A 117 4.99 -6.11 10.54
N ILE A 118 5.72 -5.93 9.44
CA ILE A 118 5.30 -5.13 8.30
C ILE A 118 3.99 -5.67 7.71
N SER A 119 3.85 -7.00 7.55
CA SER A 119 2.61 -7.59 7.05
C SER A 119 1.42 -7.40 8.00
N MET A 120 1.62 -7.51 9.31
CA MET A 120 0.58 -7.24 10.30
C MET A 120 0.17 -5.77 10.29
N TYR A 121 1.15 -4.86 10.21
CA TYR A 121 0.89 -3.44 10.06
C TYR A 121 0.16 -3.12 8.75
N ALA A 122 0.53 -3.76 7.64
CA ALA A 122 -0.16 -3.62 6.35
C ALA A 122 -1.63 -4.11 6.41
N LYS A 123 -1.89 -5.14 7.21
CA LYS A 123 -3.25 -5.67 7.46
C LYS A 123 -4.09 -4.81 8.40
N GLY A 124 -3.56 -3.70 8.89
CA GLY A 124 -4.31 -2.71 9.66
C GLY A 124 -4.19 -2.85 11.18
N MET A 125 -3.36 -3.78 11.68
CA MET A 125 -3.13 -3.92 13.11
C MET A 125 -2.41 -2.67 13.66
N THR A 126 -2.74 -2.28 14.88
CA THR A 126 -2.04 -1.21 15.60
C THR A 126 -0.69 -1.71 16.13
N THR A 127 0.22 -0.78 16.44
CA THR A 127 1.52 -1.09 17.07
C THR A 127 1.37 -1.95 18.31
N ARG A 128 0.41 -1.61 19.17
CA ARG A 128 0.05 -2.37 20.37
C ARG A 128 -0.47 -3.79 20.07
N GLN A 129 -1.40 -3.93 19.12
CA GLN A 129 -1.91 -5.25 18.75
C GLN A 129 -0.79 -6.15 18.18
N ILE A 130 0.14 -5.55 17.44
CA ILE A 130 1.31 -6.28 16.93
C ILE A 130 2.19 -6.74 18.08
N SER A 131 2.51 -5.85 19.03
CA SER A 131 3.26 -6.20 20.25
C SER A 131 2.64 -7.40 20.96
N GLU A 132 1.35 -7.31 21.30
CA GLU A 132 0.58 -8.37 21.98
C GLU A 132 0.61 -9.68 21.16
N THR A 133 0.40 -9.61 19.84
CA THR A 133 0.41 -10.79 18.97
C THR A 133 1.79 -11.44 18.86
N ILE A 134 2.87 -10.66 18.89
CA ILE A 134 4.23 -11.20 18.86
C ILE A 134 4.55 -11.91 20.17
N GLU A 135 4.19 -11.31 21.30
CA GLU A 135 4.38 -11.92 22.62
C GLU A 135 3.62 -13.24 22.72
N ASP A 136 2.35 -13.27 22.30
CA ASP A 136 1.50 -14.48 22.32
C ASP A 136 2.05 -15.63 21.45
N ILE A 137 2.63 -15.32 20.28
CA ILE A 137 3.06 -16.35 19.30
C ILE A 137 4.51 -16.76 19.50
N TYR A 138 5.40 -15.82 19.86
CA TYR A 138 6.84 -16.06 19.92
C TYR A 138 7.41 -16.04 21.34
N GLY A 139 6.63 -15.67 22.35
CA GLY A 139 7.05 -15.67 23.76
C GLY A 139 8.06 -14.58 24.12
N PHE A 140 8.22 -13.54 23.29
CA PHE A 140 9.07 -12.40 23.59
C PHE A 140 8.39 -11.07 23.27
N GLU A 141 8.67 -10.05 24.08
CA GLU A 141 8.05 -8.73 23.95
C GLU A 141 8.71 -7.88 22.87
N VAL A 142 7.89 -7.28 22.00
CA VAL A 142 8.31 -6.27 21.00
C VAL A 142 7.57 -4.97 21.27
N SER A 143 8.28 -3.95 21.74
CA SER A 143 7.66 -2.66 22.07
C SER A 143 7.03 -1.97 20.85
N GLU A 144 6.05 -1.10 21.10
CA GLU A 144 5.42 -0.27 20.05
C GLU A 144 6.42 0.61 19.30
N GLY A 145 7.47 1.07 19.99
CA GLY A 145 8.59 1.81 19.41
C GLY A 145 9.36 0.95 18.42
N MET A 146 9.69 -0.30 18.77
CA MET A 146 10.37 -1.23 17.87
C MET A 146 9.53 -1.55 16.63
N VAL A 147 8.21 -1.71 16.76
CA VAL A 147 7.31 -1.85 15.60
C VAL A 147 7.39 -0.62 14.69
N SER A 148 7.41 0.57 15.27
CA SER A 148 7.52 1.82 14.53
C SER A 148 8.85 1.90 13.77
N ASP A 149 9.97 1.62 14.45
CA ASP A 149 11.32 1.60 13.87
C ASP A 149 11.43 0.59 12.70
N ILE A 150 10.84 -0.59 12.85
CA ILE A 150 10.80 -1.60 11.78
C ILE A 150 10.02 -1.08 10.58
N THR A 151 8.86 -0.45 10.79
CA THR A 151 8.09 0.12 9.68
C THR A 151 8.75 1.35 9.06
N ASP A 152 9.59 2.09 9.79
CA ASP A 152 10.34 3.24 9.27
C ASP A 152 11.44 2.83 8.30
N LYS A 153 11.89 1.57 8.34
CA LYS A 153 12.78 1.01 7.31
C LYS A 153 12.18 1.05 5.91
N LEU A 154 10.86 1.19 5.78
CA LEU A 154 10.15 1.31 4.50
C LEU A 154 10.20 2.72 3.91
N LEU A 155 10.60 3.75 4.67
CA LEU A 155 10.57 5.13 4.17
C LEU A 155 11.37 5.32 2.87
N PRO A 156 12.60 4.76 2.71
CA PRO A 156 13.33 4.82 1.45
C PRO A 156 12.61 4.11 0.30
N GLU A 157 11.94 2.98 0.58
CA GLU A 157 11.16 2.26 -0.44
C GLU A 157 9.93 3.06 -0.88
N ILE A 158 9.28 3.76 0.05
CA ILE A 158 8.16 4.65 -0.24
C ILE A 158 8.61 5.79 -1.15
N GLU A 159 9.75 6.42 -0.83
CA GLU A 159 10.32 7.49 -1.64
C GLU A 159 10.69 7.00 -3.04
N GLN A 160 11.32 5.83 -3.15
CA GLN A 160 11.61 5.21 -4.45
C GLN A 160 10.33 4.90 -5.23
N TRP A 161 9.29 4.39 -4.57
CA TRP A 161 8.01 4.09 -5.19
C TRP A 161 7.27 5.34 -5.65
N GLN A 162 7.33 6.44 -4.89
CA GLN A 162 6.79 7.74 -5.26
C GLN A 162 7.53 8.36 -6.45
N ASN A 163 8.82 8.07 -6.61
CA ASN A 163 9.64 8.60 -7.71
C ASN A 163 9.84 7.62 -8.87
N ARG A 164 9.18 6.44 -8.83
CA ARG A 164 9.37 5.41 -9.87
C ARG A 164 8.94 5.93 -11.26
N PRO A 165 9.59 5.47 -12.34
CA PRO A 165 9.16 5.79 -13.69
C PRO A 165 7.76 5.24 -13.96
N LEU A 166 6.98 6.00 -14.71
CA LEU A 166 5.61 5.68 -15.12
C LEU A 166 5.55 5.48 -16.64
N SER A 167 4.52 4.76 -17.08
CA SER A 167 4.20 4.63 -18.51
C SER A 167 3.99 6.01 -19.16
N SER A 168 4.30 6.12 -20.44
CA SER A 168 4.17 7.37 -21.21
C SER A 168 2.73 7.83 -21.33
N ILE A 169 1.78 6.91 -21.51
CA ILE A 169 0.38 7.23 -21.77
C ILE A 169 -0.53 6.51 -20.77
N TYR A 170 -1.48 7.26 -20.22
CA TYR A 170 -2.58 6.70 -19.42
C TYR A 170 -3.92 7.10 -20.05
N PRO A 171 -4.65 6.16 -20.67
CA PRO A 171 -5.97 6.43 -21.23
C PRO A 171 -6.94 7.08 -20.24
N ILE A 172 -6.95 6.62 -18.99
CA ILE A 172 -7.85 7.14 -17.97
C ILE A 172 -7.11 7.28 -16.65
N VAL A 173 -7.20 8.44 -16.01
CA VAL A 173 -6.69 8.71 -14.66
C VAL A 173 -7.82 9.16 -13.76
N PHE A 174 -7.90 8.60 -12.56
CA PHE A 174 -8.82 9.00 -11.51
C PHE A 174 -8.08 9.69 -10.37
N ILE A 175 -8.66 10.77 -9.84
CA ILE A 175 -8.21 11.42 -8.61
C ILE A 175 -9.37 11.43 -7.63
N ASP A 176 -9.17 10.85 -6.45
CA ASP A 176 -10.14 10.87 -5.35
C ASP A 176 -9.42 11.07 -4.02
N ALA A 177 -10.16 11.52 -3.01
CA ALA A 177 -9.64 11.87 -1.70
C ALA A 177 -10.26 10.99 -0.60
N VAL A 178 -9.43 10.57 0.35
CA VAL A 178 -9.89 9.99 1.62
C VAL A 178 -9.38 10.82 2.77
N HIS A 179 -10.28 11.16 3.69
CA HIS A 179 -9.95 12.01 4.84
C HIS A 179 -9.54 11.16 6.04
N PHE A 180 -8.43 11.53 6.68
CA PHE A 180 -7.92 10.89 7.90
C PHE A 180 -7.60 11.94 8.96
N SER A 181 -7.73 11.55 10.23
CA SER A 181 -7.33 12.41 11.35
C SER A 181 -5.83 12.22 11.61
N VAL A 182 -5.08 13.30 11.56
CA VAL A 182 -3.63 13.31 11.80
C VAL A 182 -3.30 14.34 12.88
N ARG A 183 -2.39 14.00 13.77
CA ARG A 183 -1.86 14.91 14.79
C ARG A 183 -0.72 15.73 14.17
N ASP A 184 -0.86 17.03 14.24
CA ASP A 184 0.14 18.01 13.80
C ASP A 184 0.31 19.05 14.91
N ASN A 185 1.51 19.16 15.49
CA ASN A 185 1.83 20.08 16.58
C ASN A 185 0.80 20.02 17.75
N SER A 186 0.49 18.79 18.18
CA SER A 186 -0.50 18.49 19.24
C SER A 186 -1.96 18.80 18.90
N ILE A 187 -2.26 19.29 17.70
CA ILE A 187 -3.62 19.54 17.22
C ILE A 187 -4.02 18.43 16.25
N ILE A 188 -5.22 17.88 16.42
CA ILE A 188 -5.76 16.90 15.48
C ILE A 188 -6.41 17.62 14.31
N LYS A 189 -5.87 17.43 13.11
CA LYS A 189 -6.40 17.97 11.85
C LYS A 189 -6.95 16.84 11.00
N LYS A 190 -7.99 17.13 10.21
CA LYS A 190 -8.44 16.22 9.14
C LYS A 190 -7.68 16.55 7.88
N LEU A 191 -6.80 15.65 7.44
CA LEU A 191 -6.06 15.76 6.20
C LEU A 191 -6.72 14.94 5.10
N ALA A 192 -6.64 15.43 3.87
CA ALA A 192 -7.02 14.68 2.69
C ALA A 192 -5.80 13.93 2.16
N ALA A 193 -5.97 12.63 1.93
CA ALA A 193 -5.05 11.83 1.14
C ALA A 193 -5.64 11.69 -0.26
N TYR A 194 -5.02 12.34 -1.23
CA TYR A 194 -5.38 12.24 -2.65
C TYR A 194 -4.68 11.05 -3.27
N ILE A 195 -5.46 10.21 -3.92
CA ILE A 195 -4.98 9.00 -4.57
C ILE A 195 -5.19 9.13 -6.06
N ILE A 196 -4.10 8.98 -6.80
CA ILE A 196 -4.08 9.06 -8.26
C ILE A 196 -4.02 7.64 -8.78
N LEU A 197 -5.07 7.19 -9.46
CA LEU A 197 -5.20 5.85 -10.02
C LEU A 197 -5.23 5.94 -11.54
N GLY A 198 -4.26 5.37 -12.22
CA GLY A 198 -4.22 5.24 -13.66
C GLY A 198 -4.77 3.91 -14.14
N ILE A 199 -5.36 3.91 -15.34
CA ILE A 199 -5.54 2.72 -16.18
C ILE A 199 -4.53 2.84 -17.31
N ASN A 200 -3.66 1.84 -17.44
CA ASN A 200 -2.65 1.80 -18.51
C ASN A 200 -3.26 1.30 -19.84
N GLU A 201 -2.44 1.23 -20.88
CA GLU A 201 -2.84 0.82 -22.24
C GLU A 201 -3.37 -0.63 -22.29
N GLU A 202 -2.92 -1.49 -21.38
CA GLU A 202 -3.41 -2.87 -21.25
C GLU A 202 -4.72 -2.99 -20.43
N GLY A 203 -5.24 -1.88 -19.91
CA GLY A 203 -6.44 -1.87 -19.09
C GLY A 203 -6.21 -2.36 -17.67
N ARG A 204 -4.95 -2.34 -17.20
CA ARG A 204 -4.58 -2.65 -15.82
C ARG A 204 -4.61 -1.37 -14.99
N LYS A 205 -5.09 -1.52 -13.76
CA LYS A 205 -5.15 -0.44 -12.79
C LYS A 205 -3.80 -0.32 -12.08
N GLU A 206 -3.35 0.89 -11.86
CA GLU A 206 -2.13 1.19 -11.11
C GLU A 206 -2.31 2.45 -10.28
N VAL A 207 -1.89 2.43 -9.01
CA VAL A 207 -1.84 3.65 -8.18
C VAL A 207 -0.58 4.41 -8.51
N LEU A 208 -0.70 5.56 -9.18
CA LEU A 208 0.43 6.34 -9.67
C LEU A 208 1.10 7.13 -8.54
N SER A 209 0.31 7.76 -7.66
CA SER A 209 0.82 8.57 -6.56
C SER A 209 -0.20 8.65 -5.41
N ILE A 210 0.32 8.89 -4.20
CA ILE A 210 -0.46 9.18 -2.98
C ILE A 210 0.08 10.48 -2.42
N GLN A 211 -0.78 11.47 -2.28
CA GLN A 211 -0.43 12.81 -1.84
C GLN A 211 -1.23 13.15 -0.58
N VAL A 212 -0.52 13.35 0.53
CA VAL A 212 -1.11 13.76 1.80
C VAL A 212 -0.95 15.26 1.94
N GLY A 213 -2.04 16.00 2.14
CA GLY A 213 -1.96 17.45 2.26
C GLY A 213 -3.26 18.12 2.69
N ALA A 214 -3.13 19.39 3.09
CA ALA A 214 -4.24 20.24 3.52
C ALA A 214 -4.70 21.26 2.45
N ASN A 215 -3.91 21.47 1.39
CA ASN A 215 -4.07 22.62 0.50
C ASN A 215 -4.60 22.23 -0.89
N GLU A 216 -5.86 22.58 -1.19
CA GLU A 216 -6.51 22.41 -2.50
C GLU A 216 -6.29 23.62 -3.44
N SER A 217 -5.06 24.11 -3.55
CA SER A 217 -4.76 25.25 -4.44
C SER A 217 -4.44 24.78 -5.86
N SER A 218 -4.68 25.63 -6.87
CA SER A 218 -4.26 25.34 -8.25
C SER A 218 -2.74 25.07 -8.35
N LYS A 219 -1.92 25.78 -7.55
CA LYS A 219 -0.48 25.54 -7.49
C LYS A 219 -0.14 24.12 -7.00
N TYR A 220 -0.89 23.63 -6.03
CA TYR A 220 -0.72 22.27 -5.50
C TYR A 220 -1.02 21.21 -6.57
N TRP A 221 -2.16 21.34 -7.26
CA TRP A 221 -2.52 20.42 -8.34
C TRP A 221 -1.54 20.45 -9.50
N LEU A 222 -1.08 21.63 -9.89
CA LEU A 222 -0.07 21.77 -10.93
C LEU A 222 1.25 21.08 -10.54
N SER A 223 1.67 21.16 -9.28
CA SER A 223 2.87 20.46 -8.80
C SER A 223 2.73 18.94 -8.89
N ILE A 224 1.57 18.39 -8.52
CA ILE A 224 1.27 16.96 -8.62
C ILE A 224 1.27 16.50 -10.09
N LEU A 225 0.63 17.26 -10.97
CA LEU A 225 0.59 16.91 -12.40
C LEU A 225 1.98 16.99 -13.05
N ASN A 226 2.81 17.94 -12.63
CA ASN A 226 4.20 18.03 -13.07
C ASN A 226 5.08 16.89 -12.52
N GLU A 227 4.81 16.40 -11.30
CA GLU A 227 5.46 15.19 -10.77
C GLU A 227 5.19 13.99 -11.68
N LEU A 228 3.94 13.79 -12.12
CA LEU A 228 3.59 12.71 -13.05
C LEU A 228 4.37 12.84 -14.37
N LYS A 229 4.48 14.07 -14.92
CA LYS A 229 5.29 14.32 -16.11
C LYS A 229 6.75 14.00 -15.93
N ASN A 230 7.35 14.47 -14.84
CA ASN A 230 8.77 14.24 -14.54
C ASN A 230 9.08 12.74 -14.38
N ARG A 231 8.09 11.95 -13.96
CA ARG A 231 8.16 10.49 -13.86
C ARG A 231 7.93 9.76 -15.19
N GLY A 232 7.65 10.47 -16.28
CA GLY A 232 7.57 9.90 -17.62
C GLY A 232 6.19 9.99 -18.29
N VAL A 233 5.15 10.47 -17.60
CA VAL A 233 3.81 10.61 -18.21
C VAL A 233 3.83 11.74 -19.23
N GLN A 234 3.66 11.38 -20.50
CA GLN A 234 3.60 12.32 -21.61
C GLN A 234 2.16 12.73 -21.91
N ASP A 235 1.21 11.78 -21.83
CA ASP A 235 -0.17 12.04 -22.21
C ASP A 235 -1.21 11.34 -21.33
N ILE A 236 -2.33 12.02 -21.13
CA ILE A 236 -3.53 11.53 -20.45
C ILE A 236 -4.73 11.87 -21.32
N LEU A 237 -5.54 10.89 -21.70
CA LEU A 237 -6.72 11.18 -22.53
C LEU A 237 -7.84 11.77 -21.67
N ILE A 238 -8.20 11.06 -20.60
CA ILE A 238 -9.32 11.42 -19.73
C ILE A 238 -8.84 11.47 -18.28
N LEU A 239 -9.07 12.60 -17.62
CA LEU A 239 -8.83 12.74 -16.18
C LEU A 239 -10.16 12.95 -15.45
N CYS A 240 -10.50 11.98 -14.61
CA CYS A 240 -11.71 11.96 -13.80
C CYS A 240 -11.39 12.37 -12.36
N ALA A 241 -11.95 13.49 -11.89
CA ALA A 241 -11.85 13.88 -10.48
C ALA A 241 -13.18 14.41 -9.95
N ASP A 242 -13.32 14.53 -8.64
CA ASP A 242 -14.36 15.39 -8.08
C ASP A 242 -14.11 16.86 -8.48
N GLY A 243 -15.06 17.74 -8.19
CA GLY A 243 -14.95 19.19 -8.42
C GLY A 243 -13.97 19.87 -7.46
N LEU A 244 -12.72 19.45 -7.50
CA LEU A 244 -11.61 19.98 -6.71
C LEU A 244 -11.26 21.40 -7.18
N THR A 245 -10.99 22.29 -6.24
CA THR A 245 -10.69 23.70 -6.56
C THR A 245 -9.40 23.80 -7.37
N GLY A 246 -9.43 24.48 -8.51
CA GLY A 246 -8.23 24.75 -9.32
C GLY A 246 -7.71 23.58 -10.16
N ILE A 247 -8.36 22.41 -10.13
CA ILE A 247 -7.89 21.22 -10.86
C ILE A 247 -8.02 21.39 -12.37
N LYS A 248 -9.12 21.98 -12.85
CA LYS A 248 -9.41 22.17 -14.28
C LYS A 248 -8.34 23.05 -14.95
N GLU A 249 -8.00 24.16 -14.29
CA GLU A 249 -6.97 25.10 -14.74
C GLU A 249 -5.59 24.45 -14.72
N SER A 250 -5.30 23.65 -13.69
CA SER A 250 -4.02 22.94 -13.56
C SER A 250 -3.85 21.86 -14.63
N ILE A 251 -4.92 21.16 -14.98
CA ILE A 251 -4.93 20.18 -16.08
C ILE A 251 -4.67 20.88 -17.40
N ALA A 252 -5.36 21.99 -17.69
CA ALA A 252 -5.16 22.72 -18.94
C ALA A 252 -3.71 23.21 -19.13
N VAL A 253 -3.00 23.51 -18.04
CA VAL A 253 -1.58 23.91 -18.09
C VAL A 253 -0.65 22.70 -18.21
N ALA A 254 -0.86 21.65 -17.41
CA ALA A 254 -0.01 20.48 -17.43
C ALA A 254 -0.29 19.62 -18.67
N PHE A 255 -1.50 19.14 -18.85
CA PHE A 255 -1.87 18.26 -19.96
C PHE A 255 -2.97 18.93 -20.81
N PRO A 256 -2.60 19.85 -21.73
CA PRO A 256 -3.57 20.68 -22.46
C PRO A 256 -4.53 19.87 -23.34
N ASN A 257 -4.11 18.68 -23.78
CA ASN A 257 -4.93 17.79 -24.61
C ASN A 257 -5.82 16.84 -23.78
N THR A 258 -5.71 16.86 -22.45
CA THR A 258 -6.51 15.99 -21.58
C THR A 258 -7.92 16.51 -21.43
N GLU A 259 -8.90 15.63 -21.61
CA GLU A 259 -10.28 15.92 -21.30
C GLU A 259 -10.54 15.72 -19.80
N TYR A 260 -10.95 16.80 -19.13
CA TYR A 260 -11.40 16.73 -17.76
C TYR A 260 -12.86 16.28 -17.70
N GLN A 261 -13.10 15.17 -16.99
CA GLN A 261 -14.43 14.67 -16.70
C GLN A 261 -14.70 14.79 -15.20
N ARG A 262 -15.77 15.52 -14.83
CA ARG A 262 -16.24 15.51 -13.45
C ARG A 262 -16.81 14.14 -13.11
N CYS A 263 -16.40 13.60 -11.98
CA CYS A 263 -16.86 12.31 -11.51
C CYS A 263 -18.38 12.31 -11.24
N ILE A 264 -19.15 11.57 -12.04
CA ILE A 264 -20.62 11.49 -11.92
C ILE A 264 -21.05 10.89 -10.58
N VAL A 265 -20.31 9.91 -10.04
CA VAL A 265 -20.71 9.28 -8.76
C VAL A 265 -20.61 10.28 -7.60
N HIS A 266 -19.55 11.09 -7.56
CA HIS A 266 -19.43 12.20 -6.61
C HIS A 266 -20.51 13.26 -6.84
N GLN A 267 -20.81 13.61 -8.09
CA GLN A 267 -21.90 14.53 -8.42
C GLN A 267 -23.25 14.02 -7.89
N VAL A 268 -23.61 12.77 -8.17
CA VAL A 268 -24.84 12.12 -7.68
C VAL A 268 -24.87 12.08 -6.15
N ARG A 269 -23.77 11.65 -5.49
CA ARG A 269 -23.69 11.61 -4.03
C ARG A 269 -23.86 12.98 -3.39
N ASN A 270 -23.22 14.01 -3.95
CA ASN A 270 -23.32 15.37 -3.45
C ASN A 270 -24.74 15.92 -3.60
N THR A 271 -25.41 15.64 -4.72
CA THR A 271 -26.82 16.00 -4.91
C THR A 271 -27.75 15.29 -3.93
N LEU A 272 -27.56 13.99 -3.69
CA LEU A 272 -28.40 13.21 -2.77
C LEU A 272 -28.29 13.63 -1.30
N LYS A 273 -27.29 14.45 -0.92
CA LYS A 273 -27.21 15.04 0.44
C LYS A 273 -28.35 16.01 0.75
N TYR A 274 -28.92 16.64 -0.28
CA TYR A 274 -30.04 17.58 -0.14
C TYR A 274 -31.41 16.90 -0.12
N VAL A 275 -31.46 15.60 -0.40
CA VAL A 275 -32.70 14.82 -0.58
C VAL A 275 -32.97 13.99 0.67
N ALA A 276 -34.22 14.00 1.14
CA ALA A 276 -34.62 13.19 2.29
C ALA A 276 -34.53 11.69 1.99
N ASP A 277 -34.23 10.86 2.99
CA ASP A 277 -33.99 9.42 2.81
C ASP A 277 -35.13 8.67 2.11
N LYS A 278 -36.38 9.07 2.38
CA LYS A 278 -37.59 8.51 1.75
C LYS A 278 -37.56 8.65 0.21
N ASP A 279 -37.07 9.78 -0.29
CA ASP A 279 -37.12 10.14 -1.71
C ASP A 279 -35.82 9.77 -2.45
N LYS A 280 -34.72 9.48 -1.73
CA LYS A 280 -33.39 9.18 -2.32
C LYS A 280 -33.42 8.11 -3.41
N LYS A 281 -34.20 7.04 -3.21
CA LYS A 281 -34.26 5.93 -4.18
C LYS A 281 -34.90 6.35 -5.50
N GLU A 282 -36.00 7.10 -5.43
CA GLU A 282 -36.69 7.62 -6.61
C GLU A 282 -35.84 8.68 -7.30
N PHE A 283 -35.33 9.65 -6.54
CA PHE A 283 -34.46 10.72 -7.03
C PHE A 283 -33.20 10.17 -7.73
N ALA A 284 -32.54 9.16 -7.15
CA ALA A 284 -31.37 8.53 -7.77
C ALA A 284 -31.72 7.78 -9.06
N THR A 285 -32.94 7.24 -9.18
CA THR A 285 -33.40 6.58 -10.41
C THR A 285 -33.65 7.60 -11.51
N ASP A 286 -34.17 8.76 -11.16
CA ASP A 286 -34.35 9.88 -12.08
C ASP A 286 -33.00 10.49 -12.51
N LEU A 287 -32.07 10.71 -11.57
CA LEU A 287 -30.71 11.18 -11.88
C LEU A 287 -29.98 10.25 -12.86
N LYS A 288 -30.17 8.93 -12.74
CA LYS A 288 -29.59 7.94 -13.65
C LYS A 288 -29.98 8.19 -15.11
N LYS A 289 -31.18 8.69 -15.38
CA LYS A 289 -31.67 8.94 -16.74
C LYS A 289 -30.84 10.00 -17.46
N ILE A 290 -30.27 10.95 -16.72
CA ILE A 290 -29.47 12.05 -17.26
C ILE A 290 -28.23 11.49 -17.96
N TYR A 291 -27.37 10.79 -17.23
CA TYR A 291 -26.09 10.30 -17.76
C TYR A 291 -26.17 8.97 -18.50
N HIS A 292 -27.33 8.28 -18.49
CA HIS A 292 -27.62 7.15 -19.37
C HIS A 292 -28.26 7.57 -20.70
N ALA A 293 -28.56 8.85 -20.91
CA ALA A 293 -29.14 9.34 -22.16
C ALA A 293 -28.19 9.08 -23.35
N ALA A 294 -28.74 8.91 -24.55
CA ALA A 294 -27.95 8.55 -25.74
C ALA A 294 -27.00 9.69 -26.18
N SER A 295 -27.47 10.94 -26.11
CA SER A 295 -26.72 12.13 -26.50
C SER A 295 -26.74 13.21 -25.42
N GLU A 296 -25.95 14.26 -25.61
CA GLU A 296 -25.91 15.42 -24.72
C GLU A 296 -27.24 16.17 -24.68
N GLU A 297 -27.92 16.35 -25.83
CA GLU A 297 -29.20 17.06 -25.91
C GLU A 297 -30.30 16.28 -25.19
N ALA A 298 -30.31 14.95 -25.35
CA ALA A 298 -31.21 14.09 -24.61
C ALA A 298 -30.90 14.14 -23.10
N GLY A 299 -29.62 14.15 -22.73
CA GLY A 299 -29.18 14.29 -21.34
C GLY A 299 -29.62 15.61 -20.71
N LEU A 300 -29.50 16.73 -21.43
CA LEU A 300 -29.94 18.05 -21.00
C LEU A 300 -31.47 18.10 -20.86
N THR A 301 -32.21 17.53 -21.81
CA THR A 301 -33.67 17.40 -21.70
C THR A 301 -34.07 16.63 -20.43
N ARG A 302 -33.37 15.51 -20.13
CA ARG A 302 -33.60 14.76 -18.89
C ARG A 302 -33.21 15.54 -17.64
N LEU A 303 -32.18 16.37 -17.71
CA LEU A 303 -31.78 17.25 -16.62
C LEU A 303 -32.92 18.19 -16.25
N ASP A 304 -33.52 18.84 -17.25
CA ASP A 304 -34.62 19.78 -17.08
C ASP A 304 -35.88 19.08 -16.55
N GLU A 305 -36.23 17.91 -17.09
CA GLU A 305 -37.34 17.08 -16.58
C GLU A 305 -37.18 16.76 -15.08
N VAL A 306 -35.97 16.37 -14.67
CA VAL A 306 -35.67 16.04 -13.27
C VAL A 306 -35.69 17.29 -12.40
N CYS A 307 -35.21 18.43 -12.92
CA CYS A 307 -35.30 19.71 -12.25
C CYS A 307 -36.76 20.07 -11.97
N THR A 308 -37.61 20.14 -13.00
CA THR A 308 -39.04 20.47 -12.84
C THR A 308 -39.76 19.52 -11.89
N LYS A 309 -39.50 18.21 -11.96
CA LYS A 309 -40.17 17.21 -11.09
C LYS A 309 -39.87 17.43 -9.60
N TRP A 310 -38.67 17.88 -9.27
CA TRP A 310 -38.19 17.93 -7.89
C TRP A 310 -37.98 19.34 -7.34
N ASP A 311 -38.14 20.39 -8.16
CA ASP A 311 -37.88 21.79 -7.78
C ASP A 311 -38.71 22.23 -6.57
N ASP A 312 -40.01 21.89 -6.56
CA ASP A 312 -40.94 22.24 -5.47
C ASP A 312 -40.48 21.71 -4.10
N ARG A 313 -39.86 20.51 -4.08
CA ARG A 313 -39.41 19.85 -2.84
C ARG A 313 -37.96 20.16 -2.50
N TYR A 314 -37.10 20.26 -3.52
CA TYR A 314 -35.65 20.34 -3.38
C TYR A 314 -35.04 21.39 -4.34
N PRO A 315 -35.36 22.69 -4.18
CA PRO A 315 -35.03 23.75 -5.15
C PRO A 315 -33.53 24.01 -5.36
N ASN A 316 -32.68 23.46 -4.47
CA ASN A 316 -31.23 23.61 -4.55
C ASN A 316 -30.50 22.35 -5.05
N ALA A 317 -31.18 21.21 -5.18
CA ALA A 317 -30.52 19.93 -5.50
C ALA A 317 -29.90 19.94 -6.90
N MET A 318 -30.60 20.51 -7.89
CA MET A 318 -30.19 20.47 -9.30
C MET A 318 -29.29 21.64 -9.74
N LYS A 319 -29.17 22.71 -8.94
CA LYS A 319 -28.32 23.88 -9.26
C LYS A 319 -26.88 23.50 -9.62
N SER A 320 -26.32 22.54 -8.88
CA SER A 320 -24.95 22.06 -9.11
C SER A 320 -24.79 21.31 -10.44
N TRP A 321 -25.85 20.72 -11.00
CA TRP A 321 -25.77 20.03 -12.28
C TRP A 321 -25.71 21.01 -13.43
N HIS A 322 -26.57 22.04 -13.44
CA HIS A 322 -26.51 23.10 -14.46
C HIS A 322 -25.18 23.84 -14.42
N LYS A 323 -24.68 24.20 -13.23
CA LYS A 323 -23.41 24.92 -13.08
C LYS A 323 -22.21 24.14 -13.64
N ASN A 324 -22.22 22.81 -13.50
CA ASN A 324 -21.10 21.95 -13.86
C ASN A 324 -21.38 21.13 -15.13
N TRP A 325 -22.39 21.52 -15.93
CA TRP A 325 -22.78 20.74 -17.11
C TRP A 325 -21.64 20.62 -18.11
N ASP A 326 -20.84 21.69 -18.27
CA ASP A 326 -19.66 21.75 -19.14
C ASP A 326 -18.59 20.67 -18.84
N VAL A 327 -18.48 20.25 -17.58
CA VAL A 327 -17.55 19.20 -17.15
C VAL A 327 -18.23 17.84 -16.93
N ILE A 328 -19.55 17.78 -17.09
CA ILE A 328 -20.34 16.54 -17.02
C ILE A 328 -20.62 16.00 -18.42
N SER A 329 -20.98 16.87 -19.36
CA SER A 329 -21.40 16.51 -20.71
C SER A 329 -20.34 15.86 -21.61
N PRO A 330 -19.01 16.03 -21.41
CA PRO A 330 -18.01 15.31 -22.20
C PRO A 330 -18.22 13.78 -22.21
N ILE A 331 -18.85 13.23 -21.17
CA ILE A 331 -19.17 11.81 -21.10
C ILE A 331 -20.05 11.32 -22.27
N PHE A 332 -20.85 12.20 -22.88
CA PHE A 332 -21.77 11.81 -23.96
C PHE A 332 -21.07 11.50 -25.29
N LYS A 333 -19.81 11.90 -25.46
CA LYS A 333 -18.99 11.55 -26.64
C LYS A 333 -18.75 10.04 -26.75
N PHE A 334 -18.69 9.38 -25.60
CA PHE A 334 -18.33 7.96 -25.48
C PHE A 334 -19.55 7.05 -25.65
N SER A 335 -19.34 5.81 -26.06
CA SER A 335 -20.37 4.77 -26.06
C SER A 335 -20.74 4.34 -24.64
N ALA A 336 -21.89 3.68 -24.48
CA ALA A 336 -22.32 3.17 -23.17
C ALA A 336 -21.29 2.23 -22.50
N GLU A 337 -20.50 1.47 -23.27
CA GLU A 337 -19.46 0.59 -22.72
C GLU A 337 -18.30 1.41 -22.14
N VAL A 338 -17.82 2.44 -22.85
CA VAL A 338 -16.73 3.30 -22.39
C VAL A 338 -17.18 4.21 -21.24
N ARG A 339 -18.38 4.79 -21.34
CA ARG A 339 -18.98 5.57 -20.24
C ARG A 339 -18.98 4.76 -18.95
N LYS A 340 -19.36 3.48 -19.01
CA LYS A 340 -19.36 2.61 -17.84
C LYS A 340 -17.97 2.52 -17.21
N VAL A 341 -16.89 2.45 -17.97
CA VAL A 341 -15.52 2.48 -17.40
C VAL A 341 -15.22 3.82 -16.73
N ILE A 342 -15.61 4.92 -17.36
CA ILE A 342 -15.36 6.29 -16.88
C ILE A 342 -16.15 6.59 -15.59
N TYR A 343 -17.46 6.34 -15.57
CA TYR A 343 -18.28 6.69 -14.40
C TYR A 343 -18.36 5.58 -13.35
N THR A 344 -17.99 4.32 -13.65
CA THR A 344 -17.87 3.31 -12.59
C THR A 344 -16.59 3.56 -11.81
N THR A 345 -16.67 4.50 -10.87
CA THR A 345 -15.65 4.79 -9.86
C THR A 345 -15.30 3.58 -8.99
N ASN A 346 -15.89 2.40 -9.22
CA ASN A 346 -15.57 1.13 -8.59
C ASN A 346 -14.07 0.90 -8.41
N ALA A 347 -13.24 1.27 -9.40
CA ALA A 347 -11.79 1.08 -9.31
C ALA A 347 -11.17 1.87 -8.14
N ILE A 348 -11.47 3.17 -8.04
CA ILE A 348 -10.94 4.05 -7.00
C ILE A 348 -11.73 3.94 -5.68
N GLU A 349 -13.03 3.67 -5.74
CA GLU A 349 -13.87 3.49 -4.55
C GLU A 349 -13.61 2.18 -3.82
N SER A 350 -13.34 1.09 -4.55
CA SER A 350 -12.92 -0.17 -3.93
C SER A 350 -11.58 0.01 -3.22
N LEU A 351 -10.68 0.82 -3.79
CA LEU A 351 -9.40 1.16 -3.16
C LEU A 351 -9.63 2.00 -1.90
N ASN A 352 -10.44 3.05 -1.98
CA ASN A 352 -10.78 3.93 -0.86
C ASN A 352 -11.52 3.20 0.27
N SER A 353 -12.40 2.25 -0.08
CA SER A 353 -13.05 1.36 0.88
C SER A 353 -12.03 0.46 1.58
N THR A 354 -11.03 -0.05 0.85
CA THR A 354 -9.95 -0.85 1.43
C THR A 354 -9.08 -0.01 2.37
N TYR A 355 -8.73 1.23 2.00
CA TYR A 355 -8.01 2.15 2.89
C TYR A 355 -8.77 2.42 4.18
N ARG A 356 -10.08 2.71 4.10
CA ARG A 356 -10.92 2.92 5.28
C ARG A 356 -11.01 1.65 6.14
N LYS A 357 -11.14 0.48 5.51
CA LYS A 357 -11.23 -0.81 6.22
C LYS A 357 -9.94 -1.12 6.99
N LEU A 358 -8.79 -1.05 6.31
CA LEU A 358 -7.49 -1.38 6.92
C LEU A 358 -7.08 -0.37 7.99
N ASN A 359 -7.48 0.90 7.86
CA ASN A 359 -7.15 1.93 8.84
C ASN A 359 -8.27 2.20 9.86
N ARG A 360 -9.32 1.38 9.92
CA ARG A 360 -10.46 1.61 10.85
C ARG A 360 -10.05 1.62 12.32
N GLN A 361 -9.03 0.85 12.69
CA GLN A 361 -8.52 0.78 14.07
C GLN A 361 -7.54 1.91 14.39
N ARG A 362 -7.10 2.69 13.39
CA ARG A 362 -6.18 3.82 13.52
C ARG A 362 -6.98 5.13 13.49
N SER A 363 -7.54 5.49 14.62
CA SER A 363 -8.44 6.66 14.74
C SER A 363 -7.72 7.99 14.49
N VAL A 364 -6.47 8.12 14.95
CA VAL A 364 -5.61 9.29 14.78
C VAL A 364 -4.19 8.84 14.46
N PHE A 365 -3.65 9.33 13.35
CA PHE A 365 -2.25 9.11 13.00
C PHE A 365 -1.35 10.11 13.73
N PRO A 366 -0.16 9.71 14.21
CA PRO A 366 0.74 10.59 14.94
C PRO A 366 1.44 11.62 14.05
N SER A 367 1.53 11.37 12.74
CA SER A 367 2.17 12.24 11.75
C SER A 367 1.69 11.93 10.32
N ASP A 368 1.93 12.86 9.39
CA ASP A 368 1.67 12.69 7.96
C ASP A 368 2.47 11.53 7.38
N THR A 369 3.72 11.35 7.84
CA THR A 369 4.59 10.23 7.46
C THR A 369 4.00 8.88 7.87
N SER A 370 3.40 8.80 9.06
CA SER A 370 2.74 7.58 9.54
C SER A 370 1.48 7.26 8.73
N LEU A 371 0.72 8.28 8.35
CA LEU A 371 -0.41 8.11 7.43
C LEU A 371 0.06 7.61 6.07
N LEU A 372 1.12 8.21 5.50
CA LEU A 372 1.67 7.80 4.21
C LEU A 372 2.15 6.35 4.23
N LYS A 373 2.89 5.92 5.26
CA LYS A 373 3.31 4.50 5.45
C LYS A 373 2.12 3.56 5.43
N ALA A 374 1.07 3.90 6.18
CA ALA A 374 -0.14 3.09 6.26
C ALA A 374 -0.88 2.98 4.92
N LEU A 375 -1.01 4.09 4.19
CA LEU A 375 -1.66 4.11 2.87
C LEU A 375 -0.83 3.39 1.81
N TYR A 376 0.50 3.56 1.82
CA TYR A 376 1.42 2.83 0.97
C TYR A 376 1.23 1.32 1.14
N LEU A 377 1.33 0.81 2.37
CA LEU A 377 1.17 -0.62 2.64
C LEU A 377 -0.24 -1.14 2.29
N ALA A 378 -1.28 -0.36 2.60
CA ALA A 378 -2.64 -0.69 2.23
C ALA A 378 -2.85 -0.74 0.70
N THR A 379 -2.07 0.02 -0.07
CA THR A 379 -2.07 -0.02 -1.53
C THR A 379 -1.60 -1.37 -2.04
N PHE A 380 -0.52 -1.91 -1.49
CA PHE A 380 -0.03 -3.25 -1.85
C PHE A 380 -1.02 -4.34 -1.46
N GLU A 381 -1.69 -4.23 -0.31
CA GLU A 381 -2.75 -5.18 0.05
C GLU A 381 -3.96 -5.12 -0.90
N ALA A 382 -4.35 -3.92 -1.35
CA ALA A 382 -5.44 -3.74 -2.30
C ALA A 382 -5.09 -4.25 -3.71
N THR A 383 -3.87 -3.97 -4.17
CA THR A 383 -3.38 -4.28 -5.53
C THR A 383 -3.04 -5.75 -5.73
N LYS A 384 -2.78 -6.54 -4.66
CA LYS A 384 -2.64 -8.02 -4.74
C LYS A 384 -3.78 -8.71 -5.49
N LYS A 385 -4.98 -8.12 -5.47
CA LYS A 385 -6.17 -8.66 -6.15
C LYS A 385 -6.34 -8.15 -7.58
N TRP A 386 -5.50 -7.22 -8.04
CA TRP A 386 -5.57 -6.62 -9.37
C TRP A 386 -4.78 -7.46 -10.37
N THR A 387 -5.25 -8.67 -10.62
CA THR A 387 -4.61 -9.60 -11.57
C THR A 387 -5.21 -9.56 -12.95
N MET A 388 -6.39 -8.95 -13.11
CA MET A 388 -7.15 -8.91 -14.37
C MET A 388 -7.25 -7.49 -14.89
N SER A 389 -7.17 -7.35 -16.21
CA SER A 389 -7.53 -6.12 -16.92
C SER A 389 -9.03 -5.85 -16.82
N LEU A 390 -9.42 -4.61 -17.12
CA LEU A 390 -10.83 -4.24 -17.18
C LEU A 390 -11.58 -5.08 -18.22
N ARG A 391 -12.82 -5.44 -17.86
CA ARG A 391 -13.68 -6.21 -18.75
C ARG A 391 -13.95 -5.42 -20.03
N ASN A 392 -13.89 -6.11 -21.17
CA ASN A 392 -14.08 -5.54 -22.52
C ASN A 392 -13.08 -4.43 -22.88
N TRP A 393 -11.89 -4.41 -22.25
CA TRP A 393 -10.92 -3.34 -22.47
C TRP A 393 -10.53 -3.15 -23.94
N GLY A 394 -10.39 -4.22 -24.74
CA GLY A 394 -10.05 -4.08 -26.16
C GLY A 394 -11.07 -3.25 -26.97
N LYS A 395 -12.37 -3.34 -26.64
CA LYS A 395 -13.40 -2.50 -27.28
C LYS A 395 -13.29 -1.05 -26.83
N VAL A 396 -13.09 -0.85 -25.53
CA VAL A 396 -12.91 0.49 -24.94
C VAL A 396 -11.68 1.17 -25.52
N TYR A 397 -10.56 0.44 -25.59
CA TYR A 397 -9.31 0.90 -26.17
C TYR A 397 -9.45 1.24 -27.65
N GLY A 398 -10.13 0.39 -28.43
CA GLY A 398 -10.40 0.66 -29.84
C GLY A 398 -11.21 1.94 -30.06
N GLU A 399 -12.26 2.15 -29.26
CA GLU A 399 -13.05 3.38 -29.33
C GLU A 399 -12.22 4.62 -28.93
N LEU A 400 -11.45 4.53 -27.84
CA LEU A 400 -10.55 5.61 -27.41
C LEU A 400 -9.50 5.92 -28.48
N SER A 401 -8.97 4.90 -29.17
CA SER A 401 -7.98 5.07 -30.24
C SER A 401 -8.54 5.80 -31.46
N ILE A 402 -9.83 5.58 -31.77
CA ILE A 402 -10.54 6.30 -32.84
C ILE A 402 -10.83 7.75 -32.43
N MET A 403 -11.30 7.97 -31.21
CA MET A 403 -11.64 9.32 -30.74
C MET A 403 -10.40 10.20 -30.49
N TYR A 404 -9.30 9.59 -30.08
CA TYR A 404 -8.03 10.26 -29.78
C TYR A 404 -6.95 9.82 -30.77
N GLU A 405 -7.23 10.00 -32.06
CA GLU A 405 -6.35 9.59 -33.16
C GLU A 405 -4.92 10.11 -32.96
N GLY A 406 -3.93 9.21 -33.13
CA GLY A 406 -2.51 9.53 -33.00
C GLY A 406 -1.98 9.70 -31.56
N ARG A 407 -2.83 9.52 -30.53
CA ARG A 407 -2.42 9.65 -29.12
C ARG A 407 -2.20 8.33 -28.40
N LEU A 408 -2.74 7.23 -28.92
CA LEU A 408 -2.52 5.87 -28.41
C LEU A 408 -1.70 5.05 -29.41
N PRO A 409 -0.80 4.17 -28.95
CA PRO A 409 -0.12 3.23 -29.83
C PRO A 409 -1.13 2.21 -30.36
N ILE A 410 -0.98 1.88 -31.64
CA ILE A 410 -1.84 0.93 -32.38
C ILE A 410 -1.44 -0.50 -32.06
#